data_AF-A0A5D0NEP3-F1
#
_entry.id   AF-A0A5D0NEP3-F1
#
_cell.length_a   1.000
_cell.length_b   1.000
_cell.length_c   1.000
_cell.angle_alpha   90.00
_cell.angle_beta   90.00
_cell.angle_gamma   90.00
#
_symmetry.space_group_name_H-M   'P 1'
#
loop_
_entity.id
_entity.type
_entity.pdbx_description
1 polymer ?
#
loop_
_entity_poly.entity_id
_entity_poly.type
_entity_poly.pdbx_seq_one_letter_code
_entity_poly.pdbx_strand_id
1 'polypeptide(L)'
;MPQSYGRLDPLYDAVRARAPQVDAACVHTTPETQPEGATPTTFMRVGYGHIAPRRVVWDDDLAEYLWATGPDTGARLGSDPEQAADRIAQALGAPLATAPAAE
;
A
#
# COMPACT_ATOMS: atom_id res chain seq x y z
N MET A 1 -21.99 -2.91 1.77
CA MET A 1 -21.15 -4.10 2.04
C MET A 1 -19.71 -3.61 2.06
N PRO A 2 -19.01 -3.52 3.20
CA PRO A 2 -17.57 -3.27 3.14
C PRO A 2 -16.95 -4.49 2.47
N GLN A 3 -16.36 -4.30 1.29
CA GLN A 3 -15.56 -5.32 0.65
C GLN A 3 -14.31 -5.46 1.54
N SER A 4 -14.28 -6.48 2.39
CA SER A 4 -13.10 -6.75 3.21
C SER A 4 -11.95 -7.10 2.28
N TYR A 5 -10.98 -6.19 2.12
CA TYR A 5 -9.79 -6.42 1.29
C TYR A 5 -8.76 -7.34 1.99
N GLY A 6 -9.20 -8.08 3.01
CA GLY A 6 -8.38 -9.00 3.81
C GLY A 6 -7.31 -8.25 4.61
N ARG A 7 -6.06 -8.72 4.49
CA ARG A 7 -4.88 -8.13 5.14
C ARG A 7 -4.58 -6.69 4.71
N LEU A 8 -5.10 -6.21 3.57
CA LEU A 8 -4.86 -4.84 3.13
C LEU A 8 -5.72 -3.81 3.88
N ASP A 9 -6.80 -4.23 4.54
CA ASP A 9 -7.68 -3.37 5.33
C ASP A 9 -6.95 -2.67 6.50
N PRO A 10 -6.21 -3.38 7.38
CA PRO A 10 -5.45 -2.73 8.45
C PRO A 10 -4.27 -1.89 7.91
N LEU A 11 -3.69 -2.25 6.76
CA LEU A 11 -2.66 -1.42 6.12
C LEU A 11 -3.25 -0.10 5.62
N TYR A 12 -4.42 -0.15 4.98
CA TYR A 12 -5.12 1.03 4.51
C TYR A 12 -5.45 1.99 5.65
N ASP A 13 -5.99 1.46 6.75
CA ASP A 13 -6.29 2.24 7.96
C ASP A 13 -5.01 2.87 8.54
N ALA A 14 -3.93 2.10 8.65
CA ALA A 14 -2.64 2.61 9.13
C ALA A 14 -2.06 3.71 8.23
N VAL A 15 -2.15 3.57 6.90
CA VAL A 15 -1.73 4.62 5.97
C VAL A 15 -2.62 5.84 6.10
N ARG A 16 -3.93 5.68 6.26
CA ARG A 16 -4.85 6.81 6.44
C ARG A 16 -4.60 7.56 7.75
N ALA A 17 -4.26 6.83 8.82
CA ALA A 17 -3.93 7.40 10.12
C ALA A 17 -2.56 8.09 10.14
N ARG A 18 -1.53 7.47 9.57
CA ARG A 18 -0.14 7.97 9.61
C ARG A 18 0.22 8.89 8.46
N ALA A 19 -0.41 8.77 7.31
CA ALA A 19 -0.10 9.53 6.10
C ALA A 19 -1.39 9.88 5.33
N PRO A 20 -2.29 10.71 5.89
CA PRO A 20 -3.56 11.08 5.26
C PRO A 20 -3.40 11.85 3.94
N GLN A 21 -2.19 12.32 3.62
CA GLN A 21 -1.90 12.96 2.33
C GLN A 21 -1.58 11.96 1.22
N VAL A 22 -1.27 10.70 1.58
CA VAL A 22 -1.08 9.62 0.60
C VAL A 22 -2.46 9.21 0.08
N ASP A 23 -2.59 9.23 -1.24
CA ASP A 23 -3.73 8.65 -1.95
C ASP A 23 -3.60 7.13 -1.90
N ALA A 24 -4.18 6.52 -0.88
CA ALA A 24 -4.28 5.08 -0.75
C ALA A 24 -5.65 4.61 -1.27
N ALA A 25 -5.66 3.55 -2.07
CA ALA A 25 -6.89 2.92 -2.56
C ALA A 25 -6.68 1.41 -2.71
N CYS A 26 -7.51 0.61 -2.04
CA CYS A 26 -7.55 -0.83 -2.24
C CYS A 26 -8.26 -1.16 -3.55
N VAL A 27 -7.58 -1.89 -4.43
CA VAL A 27 -8.09 -2.29 -5.74
C VAL A 27 -8.11 -3.81 -5.78
N HIS A 28 -9.29 -4.35 -6.12
CA HIS A 28 -9.44 -5.77 -6.42
C HIS A 28 -9.49 -5.93 -7.94
N THR A 29 -8.42 -6.49 -8.51
CA THR A 29 -8.36 -6.77 -9.93
C THR A 29 -8.97 -8.15 -10.18
N THR A 30 -10.08 -8.17 -10.92
CA THR A 30 -10.64 -9.39 -11.46
C THR A 30 -9.86 -9.80 -12.72
N PRO A 31 -9.83 -11.08 -13.10
CA PRO A 31 -9.13 -11.51 -14.31
C PRO A 31 -9.66 -10.84 -15.59
N GLU A 32 -10.89 -10.30 -15.58
CA GLU A 32 -11.45 -9.51 -16.69
C GLU A 32 -10.78 -8.13 -16.88
N THR A 33 -10.16 -7.58 -15.84
CA THR A 33 -9.52 -6.24 -15.88
C THR A 33 -8.00 -6.29 -16.00
N GLN A 34 -7.40 -7.48 -16.04
CA GLN A 34 -5.97 -7.67 -16.26
C GLN A 34 -5.70 -8.32 -17.62
N PRO A 35 -4.52 -8.10 -18.22
CA PRO A 35 -4.09 -8.88 -19.38
C PRO A 35 -4.12 -10.38 -19.06
N GLU A 36 -4.52 -11.19 -20.04
CA GLU A 36 -4.66 -12.65 -19.92
C GLU A 36 -3.39 -13.26 -19.28
N GLY A 37 -3.56 -13.95 -18.15
CA GLY A 37 -2.49 -14.62 -17.42
C GLY A 37 -2.11 -14.00 -16.06
N ALA A 38 -2.69 -12.86 -15.69
CA ALA A 38 -2.48 -12.30 -14.35
C ALA A 38 -3.45 -12.92 -13.33
N THR A 39 -2.90 -13.49 -12.26
CA THR A 39 -3.68 -14.01 -11.13
C THR A 39 -4.54 -12.88 -10.54
N PRO A 40 -5.83 -13.12 -10.22
CA PRO A 40 -6.62 -12.15 -9.46
C PRO A 40 -5.96 -11.90 -8.11
N THR A 41 -5.39 -10.71 -7.98
CA THR A 41 -4.69 -10.27 -6.76
C THR A 41 -5.27 -8.95 -6.33
N THR A 42 -5.58 -8.87 -5.03
CA THR A 42 -5.92 -7.61 -4.38
C THR A 42 -4.64 -6.85 -4.08
N PHE A 43 -4.60 -5.57 -4.43
CA PHE A 43 -3.46 -4.71 -4.14
C PHE A 43 -3.93 -3.35 -3.63
N MET A 44 -3.10 -2.70 -2.81
CA MET A 44 -3.31 -1.32 -2.40
C MET A 44 -2.47 -0.40 -3.30
N ARG A 45 -3.14 0.47 -4.05
CA ARG A 45 -2.50 1.54 -4.80
C ARG A 45 -2.20 2.69 -3.85
N VAL A 46 -0.98 3.21 -3.91
CA VAL A 46 -0.53 4.35 -3.10
C VAL A 46 0.16 5.38 -3.98
N GLY A 47 -0.28 6.63 -3.89
CA GLY A 47 0.29 7.76 -4.64
C GLY A 47 0.45 8.98 -3.76
N TYR A 48 1.42 9.83 -4.10
CA TYR A 48 1.61 11.11 -3.41
C TYR A 48 2.09 12.18 -4.39
N GLY A 49 1.33 13.28 -4.49
CA GLY A 49 1.66 14.41 -5.34
C GLY A 49 1.90 14.02 -6.81
N HIS A 50 3.10 14.29 -7.32
CA HIS A 50 3.50 14.03 -8.70
C HIS A 50 4.14 12.64 -8.89
N ILE A 51 4.28 11.85 -7.83
CA ILE A 51 4.91 10.54 -7.90
C ILE A 51 3.94 9.56 -8.53
N ALA A 52 4.43 8.77 -9.48
CA ALA A 52 3.66 7.72 -10.11
C ALA A 52 3.09 6.76 -9.05
N PRO A 53 1.80 6.41 -9.13
CA PRO A 53 1.17 5.54 -8.15
C PRO A 53 1.86 4.18 -8.14
N ARG A 54 2.22 3.73 -6.94
CA ARG A 54 2.81 2.42 -6.68
C ARG A 54 1.75 1.46 -6.19
N ARG A 55 2.01 0.16 -6.31
CA ARG A 55 1.10 -0.89 -5.86
C ARG A 55 1.79 -1.73 -4.80
N VAL A 56 1.05 -2.01 -3.73
CA VAL A 56 1.46 -2.86 -2.62
C VAL A 56 0.57 -4.09 -2.61
N VAL A 57 1.18 -5.26 -2.49
CA VAL A 57 0.48 -6.54 -2.36
C VAL A 57 0.81 -7.17 -1.01
N TRP A 58 -0.10 -8.00 -0.53
CA TRP A 58 0.19 -8.91 0.56
C TRP A 58 0.70 -10.22 -0.04
N ASP A 59 1.88 -10.66 0.41
CA ASP A 59 2.43 -11.96 0.06
C ASP A 59 2.12 -12.95 1.18
N ASP A 60 1.33 -13.98 0.86
CA ASP A 60 0.88 -14.96 1.86
C ASP A 60 1.97 -15.97 2.22
N ASP A 61 2.93 -16.22 1.32
CA ASP A 61 4.04 -17.15 1.52
C ASP A 61 5.04 -16.60 2.54
N LEU A 62 5.41 -15.34 2.39
CA LEU A 62 6.28 -14.63 3.33
C LEU A 62 5.51 -14.04 4.51
N ALA A 63 4.19 -13.94 4.42
CA ALA A 63 3.35 -13.21 5.34
C ALA A 63 3.85 -11.76 5.54
N GLU A 64 4.18 -11.08 4.44
CA GLU A 64 4.74 -9.71 4.42
C GLU A 64 4.08 -8.86 3.32
N TYR A 65 4.02 -7.54 3.52
CA TYR A 65 3.66 -6.59 2.47
C TYR A 65 4.86 -6.38 1.54
N LEU A 66 4.61 -6.40 0.23
CA LEU A 66 5.62 -6.21 -0.81
C LEU A 66 5.20 -5.12 -1.80
N TRP A 67 6.18 -4.43 -2.37
CA TRP A 67 5.94 -3.58 -3.54
C TRP A 67 5.71 -4.44 -4.78
N ALA A 68 4.52 -4.36 -5.36
CA ALA A 68 4.21 -5.01 -6.64
C ALA A 68 4.68 -4.19 -7.85
N THR A 69 4.82 -2.87 -7.71
CA THR A 69 5.26 -2.00 -8.80
C THR A 69 6.09 -0.83 -8.31
N GLY A 70 7.02 -0.36 -9.14
CA GLY A 70 7.87 0.80 -8.90
C GLY A 70 9.35 0.45 -8.97
N PRO A 71 10.25 1.39 -8.60
CA PRO A 71 11.69 1.12 -8.57
C PRO A 71 12.06 0.05 -7.53
N ASP A 72 11.26 -0.06 -6.47
CA ASP A 72 11.45 -1.01 -5.37
C ASP A 72 10.63 -2.29 -5.54
N THR A 73 10.26 -2.68 -6.77
CA THR A 73 9.44 -3.88 -7.00
C THR A 73 10.07 -5.12 -6.37
N GLY A 74 9.31 -5.86 -5.58
CA GLY A 74 9.76 -7.02 -4.80
C GLY A 74 10.38 -6.67 -3.43
N ALA A 75 10.56 -5.38 -3.11
CA ALA A 75 11.07 -5.00 -1.80
C ALA A 75 10.01 -5.17 -0.70
N ARG A 76 10.50 -5.57 0.47
CA ARG A 76 9.68 -5.91 1.64
C ARG A 76 9.39 -4.67 2.46
N LEU A 77 8.11 -4.45 2.73
CA LEU A 77 7.61 -3.42 3.64
C LEU A 77 7.47 -3.95 5.08
N GLY A 78 7.41 -5.27 5.24
CA GLY A 78 7.27 -5.99 6.52
C GLY A 78 5.87 -6.59 6.71
N SER A 79 5.67 -7.36 7.78
CA SER A 79 4.38 -7.97 8.12
C SER A 79 3.43 -7.02 8.86
N ASP A 80 3.99 -6.00 9.54
CA ASP A 80 3.23 -5.06 10.35
C ASP A 80 2.63 -3.93 9.50
N PRO A 81 1.30 -3.69 9.56
CA PRO A 81 0.64 -2.68 8.73
C PRO A 81 1.12 -1.26 9.06
N GLU A 82 1.43 -0.97 10.33
CA GLU A 82 1.94 0.34 10.74
C GLU A 82 3.35 0.61 10.23
N GLN A 83 4.23 -0.38 10.32
CA GLN A 83 5.59 -0.30 9.80
C GLN A 83 5.58 -0.19 8.27
N ALA A 84 4.72 -0.96 7.61
CA ALA A 84 4.53 -0.89 6.18
C ALA A 84 4.00 0.48 5.74
N ALA A 85 3.03 1.05 6.46
CA ALA A 85 2.51 2.40 6.21
C ALA A 85 3.61 3.47 6.34
N ASP A 86 4.46 3.36 7.35
CA ASP A 86 5.60 4.25 7.58
C ASP A 86 6.60 4.17 6.40
N ARG A 87 6.96 2.95 5.99
CA ARG A 87 7.81 2.69 4.83
C ARG A 87 7.20 3.19 3.53
N ILE A 88 5.89 3.04 3.34
CA ILE A 88 5.16 3.56 2.17
C ILE A 88 5.28 5.08 2.12
N ALA A 89 5.00 5.78 3.23
CA ALA A 89 5.10 7.23 3.28
C ALA A 89 6.53 7.70 3.00
N GLN A 90 7.54 7.08 3.62
CA GLN A 90 8.95 7.37 3.36
C GLN A 90 9.33 7.15 1.89
N ALA A 91 8.91 6.02 1.29
CA ALA A 91 9.20 5.71 -0.11
C ALA A 91 8.52 6.68 -1.10
N LEU A 92 7.36 7.22 -0.72
CA LEU A 92 6.65 8.25 -1.44
C LEU A 92 7.14 9.67 -1.09
N GLY A 93 8.04 9.84 -0.14
CA GLY A 93 8.43 11.16 0.38
C GLY A 93 7.24 11.94 0.95
N ALA A 94 6.18 11.25 1.36
CA ALA A 94 5.02 11.86 1.99
C ALA A 94 5.36 12.18 3.46
N PRO A 95 4.98 13.36 3.97
CA PRO A 95 5.08 13.64 5.38
C PRO A 95 4.25 12.62 6.14
N LEU A 96 4.89 11.95 7.10
CA LEU A 96 4.14 11.27 8.14
C LEU A 96 3.45 12.33 8.97
N ALA A 97 2.18 12.11 9.26
CA ALA A 97 1.41 12.85 10.25
C ALA A 97 1.90 12.50 11.68
N THR A 98 3.22 12.37 11.86
CA THR A 98 3.83 12.52 13.18
C THR A 98 3.23 13.77 13.80
N ALA A 99 2.59 13.58 14.95
CA ALA A 99 2.07 14.65 15.80
C ALA A 99 3.04 15.86 15.77
N PRO A 100 2.51 17.10 15.83
CA PRO A 100 3.29 18.28 15.47
C PRO A 100 4.60 18.27 16.24
N ALA A 101 5.72 18.20 15.53
CA ALA A 101 6.98 18.69 16.05
C ALA A 101 6.78 20.21 16.14
N ALA A 102 6.23 20.63 17.27
CA ALA A 102 6.24 22.00 17.71
C ALA A 102 7.69 22.46 17.85
N GLU A 103 7.93 23.64 17.28
CA GLU A 103 9.01 24.60 17.54
C GLU A 103 10.45 24.25 17.15
#